data_AF-A0A074LMC9-F1
#
_entry.id   AF-A0A074LMC9-F1
#
_cell.length_a   1.000
_cell.length_b   1.000
_cell.length_c   1.000
_cell.angle_alpha   90.00
_cell.angle_beta   90.00
_cell.angle_gamma   90.00
#
_symmetry.space_group_name_H-M   'P 1'
#
loop_
_entity.id
_entity.type
_entity.pdbx_description
1 polymer ?
#
loop_
_entity_poly.entity_id
_entity_poly.type
_entity_poly.pdbx_seq_one_letter_code
_entity_poly.pdbx_strand_id
1 'polypeptide(L)'
;MADVFRGGVIESSHTGHVAVVDAEGKLIASFGDPKRLTFARMARPEVLQNPVREDAVRRITDAMIAAPEMVGGKNRYCTDLMNAFQGRLFGKAGAEAVYCVGDRTTGYGFAIKIEDGGPRAVYAVMNEVLRQLGVGTDGPLEALAEYTNPDILNMSGKAVGKMETSFDLQTY
;
A
#
# COMPACT_ATOMS: atom_id res chain seq x y z
N MET A 1 -8.83 -10.18 -19.28
CA MET A 1 -9.07 -8.88 -19.96
C MET A 1 -10.53 -8.53 -19.74
N ALA A 2 -10.85 -7.26 -19.50
CA ALA A 2 -12.23 -6.79 -19.35
C ALA A 2 -12.46 -5.61 -20.29
N ASP A 3 -13.40 -5.77 -21.23
CA ASP A 3 -13.74 -4.76 -22.22
C ASP A 3 -15.02 -4.02 -21.78
N VAL A 4 -14.96 -2.69 -21.83
CA VAL A 4 -16.09 -1.81 -21.55
C VAL A 4 -16.64 -1.34 -22.90
N PHE A 5 -17.91 -1.63 -23.15
CA PHE A 5 -18.59 -1.26 -24.38
C PHE A 5 -19.50 -0.04 -24.18
N ARG A 6 -19.50 0.88 -25.14
CA ARG A 6 -20.50 1.97 -25.26
C ARG A 6 -20.98 2.06 -26.70
N GLY A 7 -22.30 1.95 -26.89
CA GLY A 7 -22.90 1.95 -28.23
C GLY A 7 -22.48 0.77 -29.10
N GLY A 8 -22.16 -0.39 -28.49
CA GLY A 8 -21.72 -1.59 -29.21
C GLY A 8 -20.24 -1.59 -29.64
N VAL A 9 -19.50 -0.52 -29.34
CA VAL A 9 -18.06 -0.42 -29.61
C VAL A 9 -17.29 -0.54 -28.30
N ILE A 10 -16.11 -1.17 -28.33
CA ILE A 10 -15.19 -1.20 -27.20
C ILE A 10 -14.67 0.22 -26.97
N GLU A 11 -15.06 0.82 -25.85
CA GLU A 11 -14.59 2.13 -25.40
C GLU A 11 -13.23 2.00 -24.69
N SER A 12 -13.06 0.95 -23.87
CA SER A 12 -11.80 0.69 -23.16
C SER A 12 -11.60 -0.78 -22.85
N SER A 13 -10.33 -1.23 -22.86
CA SER A 13 -9.93 -2.59 -22.50
C SER A 13 -8.98 -2.56 -21.31
N HIS A 14 -9.23 -3.41 -20.32
CA HIS A 14 -8.47 -3.50 -19.08
C HIS A 14 -7.80 -4.86 -18.96
N THR A 15 -6.47 -4.86 -18.79
CA THR A 15 -5.72 -6.09 -18.52
C THR A 15 -5.56 -6.27 -17.02
N GLY A 16 -5.92 -7.46 -16.53
CA GLY A 16 -5.76 -7.85 -15.12
C GLY A 16 -4.85 -9.06 -14.97
N HIS A 17 -4.47 -9.33 -13.72
CA HIS A 17 -3.78 -10.54 -13.31
C HIS A 17 -4.63 -11.24 -12.25
N VAL A 18 -4.76 -12.57 -12.33
CA VAL A 18 -5.62 -13.38 -11.46
C VAL A 18 -4.83 -14.55 -10.94
N ALA A 19 -4.96 -14.82 -9.65
CA ALA A 19 -4.50 -16.03 -8.98
C ALA A 19 -5.68 -16.68 -8.26
N VAL A 20 -5.91 -17.96 -8.48
CA VAL A 20 -6.88 -18.79 -7.76
C VAL A 20 -6.07 -19.80 -6.95
N VAL A 21 -6.24 -19.82 -5.63
CA VAL A 21 -5.49 -20.68 -4.72
C VAL A 21 -6.44 -21.54 -3.88
N ASP A 22 -5.98 -22.72 -3.46
CA ASP A 22 -6.64 -23.49 -2.41
C ASP A 22 -6.23 -23.02 -1.00
N ALA A 23 -6.77 -23.67 0.04
CA ALA A 23 -6.54 -23.28 1.44
C ALA A 23 -5.08 -23.53 1.88
N GLU A 24 -4.39 -24.44 1.20
CA GLU A 24 -2.97 -24.75 1.39
C GLU A 24 -2.06 -23.74 0.67
N GLY A 25 -2.63 -22.77 -0.03
CA GLY A 25 -1.91 -21.73 -0.77
C GLY A 25 -1.36 -22.19 -2.12
N LYS A 26 -1.75 -23.36 -2.62
CA LYS A 26 -1.35 -23.84 -3.93
C LYS A 26 -2.15 -23.12 -5.00
N LEU A 27 -1.46 -22.62 -6.03
CA LEU A 27 -2.08 -22.03 -7.21
C LEU A 27 -2.83 -23.11 -8.02
N ILE A 28 -4.15 -22.96 -8.13
CA ILE A 28 -5.05 -23.84 -8.87
C ILE A 28 -5.27 -23.33 -10.30
N ALA A 29 -5.38 -22.01 -10.49
CA ALA A 29 -5.54 -21.39 -11.80
C ALA A 29 -5.03 -19.95 -11.80
N SER A 30 -4.72 -19.41 -12.98
CA SER A 30 -4.30 -18.01 -13.12
C SER A 30 -4.58 -17.43 -14.50
N PHE A 31 -4.71 -16.10 -14.57
CA PHE A 31 -4.70 -15.33 -15.82
C PHE A 31 -3.63 -14.23 -15.70
N GLY A 32 -2.77 -14.07 -16.70
CA GLY A 32 -1.65 -13.14 -16.62
C GLY A 32 -0.52 -13.65 -15.69
N ASP A 33 0.02 -12.77 -14.83
CA ASP A 33 1.12 -13.09 -13.93
C ASP A 33 0.61 -13.11 -12.47
N PRO A 34 0.41 -14.29 -11.85
CA PRO A 34 -0.05 -14.39 -10.47
C PRO A 34 1.00 -13.97 -9.43
N LYS A 35 2.26 -13.76 -9.85
CA LYS A 35 3.38 -13.32 -9.01
C LYS A 35 3.76 -11.86 -9.30
N ARG A 36 2.89 -11.12 -9.97
CA ARG A 36 3.14 -9.75 -10.42
C ARG A 36 3.51 -8.86 -9.24
N LEU A 37 4.77 -8.42 -9.20
CA LEU A 37 5.23 -7.41 -8.25
C LEU A 37 4.65 -6.04 -8.65
N THR A 38 3.68 -5.54 -7.87
CA THR A 38 2.92 -4.32 -8.16
C THR A 38 3.66 -3.07 -7.68
N PHE A 39 3.50 -2.68 -6.41
CA PHE A 39 4.09 -1.45 -5.85
C PHE A 39 5.62 -1.45 -5.89
N ALA A 40 6.28 -2.61 -5.78
CA ALA A 40 7.74 -2.70 -5.94
C ALA A 40 8.21 -2.26 -7.34
N ARG A 41 7.49 -2.65 -8.39
CA ARG A 41 7.79 -2.18 -9.76
C ARG A 41 7.31 -0.76 -10.02
N MET A 42 6.41 -0.22 -9.19
CA MET A 42 6.07 1.20 -9.23
C MET A 42 7.13 2.07 -8.54
N ALA A 43 7.73 1.55 -7.46
CA ALA A 43 8.82 2.18 -6.74
C ALA A 43 10.10 2.27 -7.57
N ARG A 44 10.35 1.27 -8.43
CA ARG A 44 11.48 1.23 -9.37
C ARG A 44 11.02 0.88 -10.79
N PRO A 45 10.42 1.84 -11.53
CA PRO A 45 9.75 1.58 -12.80
C PRO A 45 10.69 1.18 -13.95
N GLU A 46 12.01 1.40 -13.82
CA GLU A 46 13.02 1.03 -14.82
C GLU A 46 13.04 -0.48 -15.07
N VAL A 47 12.67 -1.29 -14.07
CA VAL A 47 12.61 -2.77 -14.19
C VAL A 47 11.50 -3.23 -15.15
N LEU A 48 10.61 -2.34 -15.58
CA LEU A 48 9.57 -2.65 -16.56
C LEU A 48 10.12 -2.82 -17.98
N GLN A 49 11.34 -2.33 -18.26
CA GLN A 49 12.00 -2.42 -19.56
C GLN A 49 11.11 -1.97 -20.73
N ASN A 50 10.25 -0.99 -20.48
CA ASN A 50 9.31 -0.43 -21.43
C ASN A 50 9.19 1.08 -21.15
N PRO A 51 9.78 1.95 -21.99
CA PRO A 51 9.84 3.39 -21.72
C PRO A 51 8.47 4.05 -21.54
N VAL A 52 7.47 3.62 -22.33
CA VAL A 52 6.10 4.16 -22.23
C VAL A 52 5.46 3.82 -20.89
N ARG A 53 5.64 2.57 -20.41
CA ARG A 53 5.10 2.17 -19.10
C ARG A 53 5.86 2.78 -17.95
N GLU A 54 7.17 2.94 -18.09
CA GLU A 54 8.00 3.60 -17.09
C GLU A 54 7.54 5.05 -16.88
N ASP A 55 7.41 5.83 -17.96
CA ASP A 55 6.94 7.22 -17.91
C ASP A 55 5.53 7.32 -17.32
N ALA A 56 4.62 6.45 -17.73
CA ALA A 56 3.26 6.40 -17.18
C ALA A 56 3.26 6.14 -15.67
N VAL A 57 4.10 5.22 -15.19
CA VAL A 57 4.21 4.91 -13.76
C VAL A 57 4.80 6.10 -13.00
N ARG A 58 5.87 6.73 -13.50
CA ARG A 58 6.44 7.94 -12.90
C ARG A 58 5.39 9.03 -12.76
N ARG A 59 4.67 9.32 -13.85
CA ARG A 59 3.57 10.29 -13.87
C ARG A 59 2.50 9.98 -12.82
N ILE A 60 2.10 8.72 -12.69
CA ILE A 60 1.11 8.30 -11.69
C ILE A 60 1.66 8.51 -10.26
N THR A 61 2.86 8.03 -9.97
CA THR A 61 3.44 8.15 -8.63
C THR A 61 3.71 9.60 -8.25
N ASP A 62 4.20 10.41 -9.19
CA ASP A 62 4.43 11.84 -8.96
C ASP A 62 3.12 12.58 -8.71
N ALA A 63 2.05 12.25 -9.44
CA ALA A 63 0.72 12.81 -9.19
C ALA A 63 0.16 12.39 -7.82
N MET A 64 0.33 11.13 -7.42
CA MET A 64 -0.08 10.65 -6.09
C MET A 64 0.61 11.44 -4.98
N ILE A 65 1.91 11.72 -5.14
CA ILE A 65 2.72 12.44 -4.16
C ILE A 65 2.42 13.93 -4.15
N ALA A 66 2.17 14.53 -5.31
CA ALA A 66 1.87 15.95 -5.42
C ALA A 66 0.46 16.31 -4.91
N ALA A 67 -0.48 15.37 -4.92
CA ALA A 67 -1.85 15.54 -4.46
C ALA A 67 -2.32 14.34 -3.62
N PRO A 68 -1.69 14.08 -2.46
CA PRO A 68 -1.95 12.87 -1.67
C PRO A 68 -3.38 12.78 -1.14
N GLU A 69 -4.05 13.91 -0.92
CA GLU A 69 -5.46 13.99 -0.55
C GLU A 69 -6.41 13.46 -1.63
N MET A 70 -6.00 13.47 -2.91
CA MET A 70 -6.77 12.85 -4.00
C MET A 70 -6.66 11.31 -3.99
N VAL A 71 -5.68 10.78 -3.26
CA VAL A 71 -5.43 9.33 -3.11
C VAL A 71 -6.12 8.80 -1.85
N GLY A 72 -5.86 9.44 -0.70
CA GLY A 72 -6.29 9.00 0.62
C GLY A 72 -7.51 9.73 1.17
N GLY A 73 -7.75 10.98 0.76
CA GLY A 73 -8.58 11.95 1.49
C GLY A 73 -7.80 12.69 2.58
N LYS A 74 -8.44 13.63 3.27
CA LYS A 74 -7.80 14.38 4.38
C LYS A 74 -7.80 13.57 5.68
N ASN A 75 -6.79 13.77 6.52
CA ASN A 75 -6.63 13.14 7.84
C ASN A 75 -6.73 11.61 7.74
N ARG A 76 -5.99 11.05 6.79
CA ARG A 76 -5.93 9.61 6.53
C ARG A 76 -4.49 9.22 6.35
N TYR A 77 -4.14 8.07 6.90
CA TYR A 77 -2.78 7.55 6.88
C TYR A 77 -2.07 7.60 5.52
N CYS A 78 -2.75 7.28 4.41
CA CYS A 78 -2.11 7.35 3.08
C CYS A 78 -1.57 8.75 2.76
N THR A 79 -2.37 9.76 3.10
CA THR A 79 -2.05 11.17 2.87
C THR A 79 -0.95 11.62 3.82
N ASP A 80 -1.10 11.27 5.09
CA ASP A 80 -0.17 11.69 6.14
C ASP A 80 1.19 11.01 5.96
N LEU A 81 1.21 9.74 5.53
CA LEU A 81 2.43 9.01 5.14
C LEU A 81 3.17 9.74 4.01
N MET A 82 2.48 10.07 2.92
CA MET A 82 3.10 10.74 1.78
C MET A 82 3.64 12.12 2.16
N ASN A 83 2.94 12.84 3.03
CA ASN A 83 3.39 14.13 3.56
C ASN A 83 4.60 13.98 4.50
N ALA A 84 4.54 13.07 5.47
CA ALA A 84 5.60 12.85 6.46
C ALA A 84 6.91 12.40 5.81
N PHE A 85 6.83 11.56 4.78
CA PHE A 85 7.99 11.08 4.02
C PHE A 85 8.35 11.97 2.82
N GLN A 86 7.74 13.17 2.70
CA GLN A 86 8.02 14.14 1.65
C GLN A 86 8.04 13.53 0.24
N GLY A 87 7.11 12.60 -0.03
CA GLY A 87 7.00 11.93 -1.32
C GLY A 87 8.00 10.81 -1.59
N ARG A 88 8.86 10.43 -0.64
CA ARG A 88 9.69 9.22 -0.76
C ARG A 88 8.81 7.96 -0.84
N LEU A 89 7.81 7.89 0.04
CA LEU A 89 6.84 6.81 0.08
C LEU A 89 5.54 7.24 -0.60
N PHE A 90 4.89 6.33 -1.31
CA PHE A 90 3.53 6.48 -1.80
C PHE A 90 2.73 5.22 -1.48
N GLY A 91 1.47 5.38 -1.08
CA GLY A 91 0.68 4.24 -0.62
C GLY A 91 -0.81 4.40 -0.88
N LYS A 92 -1.50 3.26 -0.96
CA LYS A 92 -2.95 3.24 -1.13
C LYS A 92 -3.59 2.13 -0.31
N ALA A 93 -4.55 2.53 0.53
CA ALA A 93 -5.45 1.62 1.23
C ALA A 93 -6.37 0.88 0.23
N GLY A 94 -6.48 -0.43 0.42
CA GLY A 94 -7.44 -1.32 -0.23
C GLY A 94 -8.60 -1.67 0.71
N ALA A 95 -9.57 -2.41 0.19
CA ALA A 95 -10.64 -2.99 1.00
C ALA A 95 -10.11 -4.12 1.90
N GLU A 96 -10.86 -4.45 2.96
CA GLU A 96 -10.57 -5.58 3.85
C GLU A 96 -9.14 -5.57 4.43
N ALA A 97 -8.71 -4.43 4.95
CA ALA A 97 -7.41 -4.25 5.61
C ALA A 97 -6.19 -4.63 4.77
N VAL A 98 -6.26 -4.39 3.46
CA VAL A 98 -5.10 -4.43 2.56
C VAL A 98 -4.46 -3.04 2.49
N TYR A 99 -3.13 -2.98 2.58
CA TYR A 99 -2.39 -1.76 2.31
C TYR A 99 -1.11 -2.04 1.54
N CYS A 100 -0.87 -1.21 0.52
CA CYS A 100 0.33 -1.31 -0.30
C CYS A 100 1.06 0.02 -0.33
N VAL A 101 2.38 -0.05 -0.25
CA VAL A 101 3.29 1.11 -0.27
C VAL A 101 4.47 0.83 -1.19
N GLY A 102 4.97 1.85 -1.87
CA GLY A 102 6.23 1.82 -2.61
C GLY A 102 7.21 2.84 -2.04
N ASP A 103 8.49 2.44 -1.88
CA ASP A 103 9.59 3.32 -1.49
C ASP A 103 10.48 3.63 -2.69
N ARG A 104 10.41 4.87 -3.18
CA ARG A 104 11.14 5.32 -4.38
C ARG A 104 12.66 5.35 -4.17
N THR A 105 13.13 5.39 -2.92
CA THR A 105 14.57 5.43 -2.62
C THR A 105 15.19 4.04 -2.65
N THR A 106 14.53 3.05 -2.04
CA THR A 106 15.06 1.67 -1.95
C THR A 106 14.57 0.79 -3.10
N GLY A 107 13.46 1.15 -3.74
CA GLY A 107 12.75 0.30 -4.71
C GLY A 107 11.88 -0.78 -4.06
N TYR A 108 11.70 -0.75 -2.73
CA TYR A 108 10.87 -1.73 -2.03
C TYR A 108 9.38 -1.49 -2.28
N GLY A 109 8.64 -2.59 -2.35
CA GLY A 109 7.19 -2.59 -2.32
C GLY A 109 6.72 -3.38 -1.11
N PHE A 110 5.81 -2.78 -0.35
CA PHE A 110 5.20 -3.37 0.83
C PHE A 110 3.76 -3.78 0.49
N ALA A 111 3.33 -4.93 0.99
CA ALA A 111 1.95 -5.39 0.93
C ALA A 111 1.58 -5.98 2.29
N ILE A 112 0.60 -5.37 2.96
CA ILE A 112 0.11 -5.74 4.28
C ILE A 112 -1.34 -6.18 4.13
N LYS A 113 -1.67 -7.31 4.76
CA LYS A 113 -3.04 -7.80 4.94
C LYS A 113 -3.23 -8.13 6.41
N ILE A 114 -4.25 -7.56 7.04
CA ILE A 114 -4.70 -8.03 8.35
C ILE A 114 -5.75 -9.11 8.13
N GLU A 115 -5.55 -10.26 8.76
CA GLU A 115 -6.33 -11.48 8.53
C GLU A 115 -7.82 -11.30 8.84
N ASP A 116 -8.14 -10.61 9.94
CA ASP A 116 -9.51 -10.35 10.36
C ASP A 116 -10.25 -9.27 9.54
N GLY A 117 -9.59 -8.68 8.55
CA GLY A 117 -10.14 -7.61 7.70
C GLY A 117 -10.30 -6.25 8.41
N GLY A 118 -9.90 -6.16 9.68
CA GLY A 118 -9.99 -4.98 10.51
C GLY A 118 -8.94 -3.92 10.15
N PRO A 119 -9.32 -2.68 9.79
CA PRO A 119 -8.36 -1.65 9.39
C PRO A 119 -7.51 -1.10 10.54
N ARG A 120 -7.88 -1.42 11.79
CA ARG A 120 -7.30 -0.83 13.01
C ARG A 120 -5.81 -1.10 13.16
N ALA A 121 -5.34 -2.28 12.75
CA ALA A 121 -3.94 -2.68 12.92
C ALA A 121 -3.05 -2.34 11.71
N VAL A 122 -3.63 -2.06 10.54
CA VAL A 122 -2.90 -1.92 9.27
C VAL A 122 -1.79 -0.88 9.35
N TYR A 123 -2.09 0.29 9.91
CA TYR A 123 -1.16 1.43 9.95
C TYR A 123 -0.10 1.29 11.03
N ALA A 124 -0.47 0.75 12.20
CA ALA A 124 0.47 0.39 13.25
C ALA A 124 1.50 -0.64 12.73
N VAL A 125 1.03 -1.67 12.03
CA VAL A 125 1.89 -2.67 11.39
C VAL A 125 2.78 -2.03 10.32
N MET A 126 2.28 -1.12 9.49
CA MET A 126 3.10 -0.41 8.50
C MET A 126 4.21 0.41 9.17
N ASN A 127 3.88 1.22 10.19
CA ASN A 127 4.87 2.01 10.94
C ASN A 127 5.93 1.10 11.58
N GLU A 128 5.53 -0.04 12.13
CA GLU A 128 6.45 -1.00 12.74
C GLU A 128 7.38 -1.66 11.70
N VAL A 129 6.84 -2.04 10.53
CA VAL A 129 7.66 -2.54 9.40
C VAL A 129 8.70 -1.50 8.99
N LEU A 130 8.29 -0.24 8.82
CA LEU A 130 9.20 0.85 8.46
C LEU A 130 10.28 1.06 9.53
N ARG A 131 9.89 1.05 10.81
CA ARG A 131 10.81 1.18 11.95
C ARG A 131 11.85 0.06 11.97
N GLN A 132 11.44 -1.20 11.82
CA GLN A 132 12.35 -2.35 11.81
C GLN A 132 13.31 -2.34 10.61
N LEU A 133 12.89 -1.77 9.48
CA LEU A 133 13.73 -1.58 8.30
C LEU A 133 14.59 -0.29 8.36
N GLY A 134 14.50 0.50 9.44
CA GLY A 134 15.22 1.76 9.59
C GLY A 134 14.76 2.87 8.63
N VAL A 135 13.52 2.78 8.14
CA VAL A 135 12.94 3.76 7.20
C VAL A 135 12.12 4.78 7.97
N GLY A 136 12.57 6.04 7.99
CA GLY A 136 11.84 7.14 8.64
C GLY A 136 12.05 7.27 10.14
N THR A 137 13.06 6.60 10.71
CA THR A 137 13.47 6.72 12.12
C THR A 137 14.19 8.04 12.45
N ASP A 138 14.28 8.93 11.46
CA ASP A 138 14.91 10.24 11.51
C ASP A 138 13.90 11.40 11.56
N GLY A 139 12.65 11.15 11.94
CA GLY A 139 11.59 12.16 12.04
C GLY A 139 10.24 11.78 11.40
N PRO A 140 10.21 11.18 10.19
CA PRO A 140 8.95 10.87 9.51
C PRO A 140 8.01 9.96 10.30
N LEU A 141 8.53 8.97 11.03
CA LEU A 141 7.70 8.08 11.84
C LEU A 141 7.13 8.76 13.09
N GLU A 142 7.87 9.71 13.66
CA GLU A 142 7.40 10.53 14.78
C GLU A 142 6.19 11.37 14.37
N ALA A 143 6.18 11.90 13.13
CA ALA A 143 5.04 12.62 12.58
C ALA A 143 3.79 11.72 12.39
N LEU A 144 3.96 10.39 12.40
CA LEU A 144 2.90 9.40 12.26
C LEU A 144 2.60 8.66 13.58
N ALA A 145 3.09 9.15 14.72
CA ALA A 145 3.01 8.46 16.00
C ALA A 145 1.57 8.14 16.44
N GLU A 146 0.59 8.96 16.04
CA GLU A 146 -0.85 8.72 16.32
C GLU A 146 -1.35 7.39 15.73
N TYR A 147 -0.71 6.91 14.66
CA TYR A 147 -1.06 5.66 13.98
C TYR A 147 -0.29 4.45 14.52
N THR A 148 0.79 4.66 15.27
CA THR A 148 1.67 3.58 15.74
C THR A 148 1.05 2.80 16.88
N ASN A 149 0.62 3.49 17.94
CA ASN A 149 0.02 2.87 19.12
C ASN A 149 -1.26 3.63 19.52
N PRO A 150 -2.31 3.60 18.69
CA PRO A 150 -3.53 4.35 18.99
C PRO A 150 -4.22 3.84 20.26
N ASP A 151 -4.77 4.77 21.02
CA ASP A 151 -5.64 4.45 22.16
C ASP A 151 -6.91 3.72 21.68
N ILE A 152 -7.31 2.70 22.42
CA ILE A 152 -8.60 2.06 22.26
C ILE A 152 -9.61 2.84 23.10
N LEU A 153 -10.52 3.54 22.42
CA LEU A 153 -11.56 4.34 23.06
C LEU A 153 -12.85 3.53 23.22
N ASN A 154 -13.56 3.74 24.32
CA ASN A 154 -14.93 3.26 24.48
C ASN A 154 -15.94 4.18 23.77
N MET A 155 -17.24 3.84 23.82
CA MET A 155 -18.30 4.67 23.21
C MET A 155 -18.44 6.08 23.81
N SER A 156 -17.89 6.33 25.01
CA SER A 156 -17.85 7.66 25.62
C SER A 156 -16.57 8.44 25.31
N GLY A 157 -15.71 7.94 24.40
CA GLY A 157 -14.45 8.57 24.02
C GLY A 157 -13.33 8.44 25.06
N LYS A 158 -13.49 7.62 26.10
CA LYS A 158 -12.46 7.41 27.13
C LYS A 158 -11.51 6.32 26.69
N ALA A 159 -10.21 6.55 26.82
CA ALA A 159 -9.19 5.52 26.64
C ALA A 159 -9.37 4.39 27.64
N VAL A 160 -9.54 3.17 27.13
CA VAL A 160 -9.74 1.92 27.88
C VAL A 160 -8.73 0.83 27.51
N GLY A 161 -7.82 1.12 26.57
CA GLY A 161 -6.74 0.22 26.17
C GLY A 161 -5.81 0.90 25.17
N LYS A 162 -4.82 0.16 24.69
CA LYS A 162 -3.87 0.58 23.65
C LYS A 162 -3.66 -0.54 22.65
N MET A 163 -3.35 -0.18 21.41
CA MET A 163 -2.82 -1.13 20.43
C MET A 163 -1.30 -1.12 20.48
N GLU A 164 -0.70 -2.31 20.44
CA GLU A 164 0.75 -2.49 20.31
C GLU A 164 1.03 -3.58 19.27
N THR A 165 2.01 -3.36 18.42
CA THR A 165 2.53 -4.37 17.50
C THR A 165 3.53 -5.27 18.24
N SER A 166 3.48 -6.59 17.98
CA SER A 166 4.33 -7.58 18.66
C SER A 166 4.81 -8.64 17.67
N PHE A 167 5.73 -8.26 16.79
CA PHE A 167 6.35 -9.14 15.81
C PHE A 167 7.74 -8.63 15.43
N ASP A 168 8.61 -9.51 14.95
CA ASP A 168 9.89 -9.17 14.32
C ASP A 168 9.89 -9.66 12.87
N LEU A 169 10.39 -8.83 11.96
CA LEU A 169 10.61 -9.19 10.57
C LEU A 169 11.73 -10.22 10.49
N GLN A 170 11.46 -11.30 9.76
CA GLN A 170 12.49 -12.25 9.38
C GLN A 170 13.18 -11.76 8.10
N THR A 171 14.51 -11.67 8.14
CA THR A 171 15.34 -11.32 6.99
C THR A 171 15.89 -12.58 6.34
N TYR A 172 15.99 -12.55 5.01
CA TYR A 172 16.41 -13.68 4.16
C TYR A 172 17.55 -13.27 3.24
#